data_AF-A0A3M0ZGY2-F1
#
_entry.id   AF-A0A3M0ZGY2-F1
#
_cell.length_a   1.000
_cell.length_b   1.000
_cell.length_c   1.000
_cell.angle_alpha   90.00
_cell.angle_beta   90.00
_cell.angle_gamma   90.00
#
_symmetry.space_group_name_H-M   'P 1'
#
loop_
_entity.id
_entity.type
_entity.pdbx_description
1 polymer ?
#
loop_
_entity_poly.entity_id
_entity_poly.type
_entity_poly.pdbx_seq_one_letter_code
_entity_poly.pdbx_strand_id
1 'polypeptide(L)'
;DSDSDSDSDLRAHCLTDADCDDGDVCNGVETCDPERGCVPGTPLSCDDGVYCNGAETCDPSSGCRPGCPPCSDGVSCTIDTCDEATHECGHIAADDRCDDGDPCNGTEVCSEGGCVSAGDPVDCTSLDSFCGVGVCDESSGDCVVQPVNQGAECDDGDDACTLSDRCVDGQCTGTPVCDVECERCDGGACISLCGNPFDVSNDRVSVVDALFALRAAVELETCPLCRCDVNGDGVLGSTDALRILWKAVRLPVDFLCPQPGGTTTTTIASTTTSLPAPSTTLLD
;
A
#
# COMPACT_ATOMS: atom_id res chain seq x y z
N ASP A 1 -20.48 -16.53 92.57
CA ASP A 1 -20.04 -15.28 93.20
C ASP A 1 -19.27 -14.51 92.14
N SER A 2 -19.94 -13.99 91.10
CA SER A 2 -21.08 -13.05 91.15
C SER A 2 -20.58 -11.72 91.72
N ASP A 3 -20.66 -10.56 91.05
CA ASP A 3 -21.62 -10.03 90.08
C ASP A 3 -20.88 -8.94 89.24
N SER A 4 -21.06 -8.75 87.92
CA SER A 4 -22.31 -8.36 87.23
C SER A 4 -22.81 -7.02 87.83
N ASP A 5 -22.79 -5.88 87.15
CA ASP A 5 -23.49 -5.61 85.91
C ASP A 5 -23.31 -4.14 85.52
N SER A 6 -23.34 -3.90 84.20
CA SER A 6 -23.98 -2.75 83.55
C SER A 6 -23.43 -1.33 83.76
N ASP A 7 -22.58 -0.90 82.82
CA ASP A 7 -22.88 0.34 82.10
C ASP A 7 -23.28 0.00 80.66
N SER A 8 -24.38 -0.73 80.58
CA SER A 8 -25.24 -0.77 79.40
C SER A 8 -26.25 0.39 79.45
N ASP A 9 -25.80 1.65 79.60
CA ASP A 9 -26.62 2.84 79.30
C ASP A 9 -25.89 4.21 79.43
N LEU A 10 -24.61 4.32 79.04
CA LEU A 10 -24.12 5.64 78.61
C LEU A 10 -24.65 5.85 77.19
N ARG A 11 -25.90 6.31 77.10
CA ARG A 11 -26.37 7.11 75.95
C ARG A 11 -25.21 7.99 75.53
N ALA A 12 -24.83 7.95 74.25
CA ALA A 12 -23.84 8.86 73.68
C ALA A 12 -24.19 10.29 74.10
N HIS A 13 -23.53 10.77 75.15
CA HIS A 13 -23.70 12.10 75.71
C HIS A 13 -22.34 12.76 75.56
N CYS A 14 -22.19 13.45 74.45
CA CYS A 14 -21.20 14.48 74.24
C CYS A 14 -21.23 15.49 75.40
N LEU A 15 -20.08 16.10 75.74
CA LEU A 15 -20.00 17.14 76.76
C LEU A 15 -19.90 18.52 76.12
N THR A 16 -19.39 18.58 74.89
CA THR A 16 -19.24 19.77 74.06
C THR A 16 -19.51 19.43 72.59
N ASP A 17 -19.78 20.45 71.77
CA ASP A 17 -19.99 20.27 70.32
C ASP A 17 -18.76 19.64 69.63
N ALA A 18 -17.55 19.91 70.11
CA ALA A 18 -16.33 19.33 69.57
C ALA A 18 -16.20 17.80 69.79
N ASP A 19 -16.95 17.23 70.74
CA ASP A 19 -16.99 15.78 70.96
C ASP A 19 -17.87 15.07 69.92
N CYS A 20 -18.61 15.83 69.11
CA CYS A 20 -19.53 15.32 68.08
C CYS A 20 -18.98 15.41 66.66
N ASP A 21 -17.79 15.98 66.44
CA ASP A 21 -17.14 16.04 65.12
C ASP A 21 -16.87 14.61 64.63
N ASP A 22 -17.66 14.18 63.64
CA ASP A 22 -17.53 12.85 63.04
C ASP A 22 -16.66 12.87 61.77
N GLY A 23 -16.14 14.06 61.42
CA GLY A 23 -15.32 14.30 60.24
C GLY A 23 -16.10 14.31 58.92
N ASP A 24 -17.43 14.21 58.94
CA ASP A 24 -18.29 14.30 57.76
C ASP A 24 -18.69 15.76 57.49
N VAL A 25 -17.93 16.39 56.60
CA VAL A 25 -18.19 17.79 56.21
C VAL A 25 -19.57 17.97 55.53
N CYS A 26 -20.22 16.89 55.09
CA CYS A 26 -21.47 16.93 54.33
C CYS A 26 -22.70 17.05 55.21
N ASN A 27 -22.63 16.65 56.48
CA ASN A 27 -23.77 16.75 57.40
C ASN A 27 -23.72 18.04 58.26
N GLY A 28 -22.63 18.81 58.14
CA GLY A 28 -22.46 20.12 58.75
C GLY A 28 -22.12 20.05 60.24
N VAL A 29 -21.66 21.18 60.80
CA VAL A 29 -21.16 21.23 62.19
C VAL A 29 -22.16 20.64 63.18
N GLU A 30 -21.73 19.59 63.87
CA GLU A 30 -22.53 18.80 64.77
C GLU A 30 -22.66 19.52 66.11
N THR A 31 -23.84 19.40 66.71
CA THR A 31 -24.14 20.01 68.00
C THR A 31 -24.41 18.94 69.03
N CYS A 32 -23.97 19.17 70.25
CA CYS A 32 -24.26 18.30 71.37
C CYS A 32 -25.62 18.63 71.99
N ASP A 33 -26.65 17.83 71.71
CA ASP A 33 -27.96 17.97 72.34
C ASP A 33 -28.04 17.12 73.64
N PRO A 34 -28.36 17.73 74.80
CA PRO A 34 -28.40 17.03 76.09
C PRO A 34 -29.41 15.87 76.19
N GLU A 35 -30.42 15.83 75.31
CA GLU A 35 -31.46 14.78 75.30
C GLU A 35 -31.26 13.76 74.18
N ARG A 36 -30.73 14.20 73.03
CA ARG A 36 -30.62 13.45 71.78
C ARG A 36 -29.20 13.00 71.44
N GLY A 37 -28.18 13.49 72.15
CA GLY A 37 -26.78 13.22 71.86
C GLY A 37 -26.27 14.08 70.70
N CYS A 38 -25.26 13.59 69.98
CA CYS A 38 -24.73 14.29 68.80
C CYS A 38 -25.79 14.36 67.71
N VAL A 39 -26.13 15.59 67.30
CA VAL A 39 -27.03 15.84 66.19
C VAL A 39 -26.25 16.48 65.05
N PRO A 40 -26.33 15.95 63.81
CA PRO A 40 -25.69 16.55 62.66
C PRO A 40 -26.27 17.94 62.38
N GLY A 41 -25.44 18.80 61.77
CA GLY A 41 -25.78 20.17 61.45
C GLY A 41 -26.69 20.32 60.22
N THR A 42 -26.55 21.48 59.57
CA THR A 42 -27.19 21.72 58.27
C THR A 42 -26.35 21.07 57.17
N PRO A 43 -26.92 20.17 56.36
CA PRO A 43 -26.17 19.52 55.29
C PRO A 43 -25.55 20.52 54.32
N LEU A 44 -24.35 20.19 53.83
CA LEU A 44 -23.65 21.00 52.85
C LEU A 44 -24.39 20.96 51.50
N SER A 45 -24.79 22.13 51.00
CA SER A 45 -25.39 22.25 49.67
C SER A 45 -24.29 22.33 48.62
N CYS A 46 -24.19 21.31 47.77
CA CYS A 46 -23.13 21.20 46.76
C CYS A 46 -23.50 21.68 45.37
N ASP A 47 -24.77 22.01 45.11
CA ASP A 47 -25.23 22.61 43.86
C ASP A 47 -24.49 23.94 43.63
N ASP A 48 -23.59 23.94 42.65
CA ASP A 48 -22.81 25.10 42.25
C ASP A 48 -23.47 25.87 41.08
N GLY A 49 -24.60 25.36 40.59
CA GLY A 49 -25.39 25.93 39.50
C GLY A 49 -24.77 25.74 38.11
N VAL A 50 -23.72 24.92 37.97
CA VAL A 50 -23.10 24.56 36.69
C VAL A 50 -23.68 23.23 36.24
N TYR A 51 -24.45 23.25 35.16
CA TYR A 51 -25.15 22.05 34.70
C TYR A 51 -24.20 21.03 34.05
N CYS A 52 -23.23 21.48 33.26
CA CYS A 52 -22.40 20.59 32.45
C CYS A 52 -21.30 19.86 33.23
N ASN A 53 -21.02 20.27 34.47
CA ASN A 53 -20.09 19.53 35.34
C ASN A 53 -20.80 18.37 36.09
N GLY A 54 -22.11 18.23 35.92
CA GLY A 54 -22.92 17.14 36.46
C GLY A 54 -23.28 17.32 37.93
N ALA A 55 -24.33 16.61 38.35
CA ALA A 55 -24.85 16.70 39.71
C ALA A 55 -23.77 16.41 40.77
N GLU A 56 -23.53 17.40 41.61
CA GLU A 56 -22.45 17.43 42.57
C GLU A 56 -22.75 16.47 43.70
N THR A 57 -21.72 15.73 44.08
CA THR A 57 -21.79 14.80 45.20
C THR A 57 -20.93 15.32 46.32
N CYS A 58 -21.43 15.22 47.54
CA CYS A 58 -20.64 15.54 48.72
C CYS A 58 -19.83 14.32 49.15
N ASP A 59 -18.50 14.45 49.10
CA ASP A 59 -17.59 13.47 49.69
C ASP A 59 -17.35 13.83 51.16
N PRO A 60 -17.62 12.92 52.13
CA PRO A 60 -17.53 13.23 53.56
C PRO A 60 -16.20 13.81 54.02
N SER A 61 -15.10 13.50 53.32
CA SER A 61 -13.75 13.94 53.70
C SER A 61 -13.26 15.19 52.99
N SER A 62 -13.82 15.48 51.80
CA SER A 62 -13.28 16.50 50.90
C SER A 62 -14.32 17.50 50.39
N GLY A 63 -15.58 17.33 50.78
CA GLY A 63 -16.68 18.23 50.47
C GLY A 63 -17.22 18.04 49.06
N CYS A 64 -17.77 19.11 48.51
CA CYS A 64 -18.46 19.09 47.22
C CYS A 64 -17.50 18.79 46.08
N ARG A 65 -17.88 17.82 45.25
CA ARG A 65 -17.18 17.45 44.02
C ARG A 65 -18.16 17.49 42.85
N PRO A 66 -17.75 18.04 41.69
CA PRO A 66 -18.53 17.93 40.47
C PRO A 66 -18.89 16.48 40.14
N GLY A 67 -20.05 16.31 39.52
CA GLY A 67 -20.52 15.01 39.07
C GLY A 67 -19.85 14.51 37.80
N CYS A 68 -20.50 13.54 37.16
CA CYS A 68 -20.18 13.14 35.80
C CYS A 68 -20.95 14.07 34.83
N PRO A 69 -20.29 14.65 33.81
CA PRO A 69 -20.97 15.43 32.78
C PRO A 69 -22.16 14.66 32.19
N PRO A 70 -23.35 15.29 32.05
CA PRO A 70 -24.58 14.58 31.71
C PRO A 70 -24.73 14.25 30.22
N CYS A 71 -23.92 14.85 29.36
CA CYS A 71 -24.17 14.90 27.92
C CYS A 71 -23.47 13.83 27.08
N SER A 72 -22.85 12.82 27.70
CA SER A 72 -22.30 11.72 26.89
C SER A 72 -23.40 10.74 26.50
N ASP A 73 -23.57 10.50 25.20
CA ASP A 73 -24.50 9.50 24.67
C ASP A 73 -23.88 8.08 24.60
N GLY A 74 -22.58 7.95 24.91
CA GLY A 74 -21.84 6.70 24.85
C GLY A 74 -21.44 6.27 23.45
N VAL A 75 -21.65 7.10 22.43
CA VAL A 75 -21.30 6.85 21.04
C VAL A 75 -19.93 7.47 20.75
N SER A 76 -18.94 6.66 20.37
CA SER A 76 -17.55 7.13 20.23
C SER A 76 -17.34 8.15 19.09
N CYS A 77 -18.22 8.11 18.08
CA CYS A 77 -18.13 8.96 16.89
C CYS A 77 -18.99 10.22 16.95
N THR A 78 -19.61 10.52 18.10
CA THR A 78 -20.32 11.79 18.28
C THR A 78 -19.43 12.79 19.00
N ILE A 79 -19.66 14.08 18.68
CA ILE A 79 -19.14 15.20 19.46
C ILE A 79 -20.25 15.60 20.41
N ASP A 80 -20.06 15.20 21.67
CA ASP A 80 -20.93 15.60 22.77
C ASP A 80 -20.65 17.05 23.17
N THR A 81 -21.70 17.86 23.17
CA THR A 81 -21.68 19.26 23.55
C THR A 81 -22.73 19.51 24.64
N CYS A 82 -22.40 20.41 25.56
CA CYS A 82 -23.29 20.80 26.63
C CYS A 82 -23.41 22.33 26.65
N ASP A 83 -24.65 22.82 26.62
CA ASP A 83 -24.96 24.25 26.68
C ASP A 83 -25.41 24.60 28.11
N GLU A 84 -24.58 25.36 28.82
CA GLU A 84 -24.85 25.84 30.18
C GLU A 84 -26.01 26.84 30.26
N ALA A 85 -26.32 27.55 29.18
CA ALA A 85 -27.39 28.55 29.19
C ALA A 85 -28.77 27.90 29.00
N THR A 86 -28.84 26.81 28.23
CA THR A 86 -30.11 26.10 27.96
C THR A 86 -30.27 24.82 28.78
N HIS A 87 -29.19 24.34 29.42
CA HIS A 87 -29.12 23.03 30.08
C HIS A 87 -29.50 21.88 29.11
N GLU A 88 -29.06 21.98 27.86
CA GLU A 88 -29.32 21.00 26.81
C GLU A 88 -28.03 20.31 26.37
N CYS A 89 -28.18 19.03 25.97
CA CYS A 89 -27.11 18.23 25.40
C CYS A 89 -27.30 18.15 23.88
N GLY A 90 -26.21 18.36 23.14
CA GLY A 90 -26.14 18.16 21.70
C GLY A 90 -25.16 17.05 21.36
N HIS A 91 -25.57 16.14 20.49
CA HIS A 91 -24.74 15.06 19.98
C HIS A 91 -24.67 15.19 18.47
N ILE A 92 -23.49 15.52 17.95
CA ILE A 92 -23.30 15.72 16.51
C ILE A 92 -22.43 14.59 15.98
N ALA A 93 -22.95 13.84 15.00
CA ALA A 93 -22.21 12.80 14.31
C ALA A 93 -20.95 13.38 13.65
N ALA A 94 -19.82 12.71 13.86
CA ALA A 94 -18.52 13.08 13.31
C ALA A 94 -17.88 11.85 12.65
N ASP A 95 -18.06 11.74 11.33
CA ASP A 95 -17.62 10.60 10.53
C ASP A 95 -16.10 10.41 10.56
N ASP A 96 -15.33 11.50 10.70
CA ASP A 96 -13.86 11.48 10.82
C ASP A 96 -13.35 10.78 12.09
N ARG A 97 -14.22 10.57 13.08
CA ARG A 97 -13.90 9.76 14.27
C ARG A 97 -14.08 8.27 14.06
N CYS A 98 -14.63 7.86 12.92
CA CYS A 98 -14.78 6.46 12.58
C CYS A 98 -13.58 5.90 11.84
N ASP A 99 -12.83 6.73 11.11
CA ASP A 99 -11.69 6.35 10.27
C ASP A 99 -10.73 5.35 10.96
N ASP A 100 -10.81 4.10 10.53
CA ASP A 100 -10.00 2.96 10.96
C ASP A 100 -8.69 2.83 10.15
N GLY A 101 -8.53 3.65 9.11
CA GLY A 101 -7.37 3.69 8.23
C GLY A 101 -7.33 2.59 7.16
N ASP A 102 -8.40 1.82 6.97
CA ASP A 102 -8.54 0.84 5.91
C ASP A 102 -9.22 1.49 4.67
N PRO A 103 -8.48 1.72 3.58
CA PRO A 103 -9.03 2.34 2.38
C PRO A 103 -9.94 1.41 1.57
N CYS A 104 -9.90 0.10 1.83
CA CYS A 104 -10.56 -0.94 1.04
C CYS A 104 -11.99 -1.22 1.50
N ASN A 105 -12.33 -0.95 2.76
CA ASN A 105 -13.66 -1.20 3.32
C ASN A 105 -14.66 -0.03 3.13
N GLY A 106 -14.23 1.06 2.49
CA GLY A 106 -15.05 2.18 2.08
C GLY A 106 -15.08 3.32 3.10
N THR A 107 -15.92 4.33 2.84
CA THR A 107 -16.04 5.47 3.77
C THR A 107 -16.86 5.09 4.99
N GLU A 108 -16.28 5.25 6.18
CA GLU A 108 -16.96 5.02 7.44
C GLU A 108 -17.83 6.21 7.85
N VAL A 109 -19.00 5.92 8.40
CA VAL A 109 -20.00 6.92 8.75
C VAL A 109 -20.44 6.72 10.19
N CYS A 110 -20.58 7.83 10.92
CA CYS A 110 -21.13 7.80 12.26
C CYS A 110 -22.66 7.69 12.20
N SER A 111 -23.21 6.62 12.77
CA SER A 111 -24.64 6.38 12.88
C SER A 111 -25.10 6.36 14.34
N GLU A 112 -26.42 6.25 14.56
CA GLU A 112 -27.06 6.29 15.90
C GLU A 112 -26.52 5.21 16.87
N GLY A 113 -25.88 4.15 16.37
CA GLY A 113 -25.27 3.08 17.16
C GLY A 113 -23.74 3.10 17.23
N GLY A 114 -23.08 4.13 16.72
CA GLY A 114 -21.62 4.19 16.55
C GLY A 114 -21.17 4.11 15.11
N CYS A 115 -19.87 3.86 14.94
CA CYS A 115 -19.27 3.72 13.63
C CYS A 115 -19.83 2.52 12.90
N VAL A 116 -20.34 2.77 11.70
CA VAL A 116 -20.75 1.73 10.78
C VAL A 116 -19.87 1.82 9.54
N SER A 117 -19.30 0.68 9.15
CA SER A 117 -18.60 0.49 7.89
C SER A 117 -19.63 0.41 6.75
N ALA A 118 -20.39 1.48 6.56
CA ALA A 118 -21.46 1.59 5.56
C ALA A 118 -20.96 2.17 4.24
N GLY A 119 -19.65 2.10 3.98
CA GLY A 119 -19.08 2.43 2.68
C GLY A 119 -19.32 1.31 1.66
N ASP A 120 -19.32 1.67 0.38
CA ASP A 120 -19.17 0.69 -0.70
C ASP A 120 -17.68 0.27 -0.72
N PRO A 121 -17.35 -1.01 -0.48
CA PRO A 121 -15.95 -1.47 -0.56
C PRO A 121 -15.36 -1.20 -1.94
N VAL A 122 -14.04 -1.04 -2.01
CA VAL A 122 -13.36 -0.81 -3.28
C VAL A 122 -13.62 -1.98 -4.23
N ASP A 123 -14.35 -1.70 -5.32
CA ASP A 123 -14.71 -2.71 -6.32
C ASP A 123 -13.57 -2.90 -7.34
N CYS A 124 -12.79 -3.96 -7.13
CA CYS A 124 -11.69 -4.33 -8.01
C CYS A 124 -12.07 -5.35 -9.09
N THR A 125 -13.36 -5.71 -9.24
CA THR A 125 -13.80 -6.75 -10.18
C THR A 125 -13.50 -6.41 -11.65
N SER A 126 -13.22 -5.14 -11.95
CA SER A 126 -12.74 -4.71 -13.28
C SER A 126 -11.39 -5.34 -13.68
N LEU A 127 -10.60 -5.81 -12.71
CA LEU A 127 -9.35 -6.54 -12.93
C LEU A 127 -9.53 -8.07 -12.94
N ASP A 128 -10.75 -8.57 -12.71
CA ASP A 128 -11.02 -9.99 -12.72
C ASP A 128 -10.81 -10.58 -14.11
N SER A 129 -10.11 -11.69 -14.15
CA SER A 129 -9.89 -12.51 -15.33
C SER A 129 -9.85 -13.99 -14.91
N PHE A 130 -9.70 -14.88 -15.89
CA PHE A 130 -9.47 -16.29 -15.57
C PHE A 130 -8.14 -16.51 -14.83
N CYS A 131 -7.13 -15.66 -15.08
CA CYS A 131 -5.78 -15.81 -14.56
C CYS A 131 -5.49 -14.94 -13.33
N GLY A 132 -6.39 -14.01 -12.98
CA GLY A 132 -6.20 -13.09 -11.87
C GLY A 132 -7.54 -12.61 -11.31
N VAL A 133 -7.59 -12.33 -10.02
CA VAL A 133 -8.73 -11.63 -9.40
C VAL A 133 -8.27 -10.27 -8.92
N GLY A 134 -9.11 -9.26 -9.09
CA GLY A 134 -8.86 -7.93 -8.58
C GLY A 134 -9.06 -7.90 -7.06
N VAL A 135 -8.04 -7.46 -6.34
CA VAL A 135 -8.10 -7.26 -4.89
C VAL A 135 -7.62 -5.85 -4.56
N CYS A 136 -8.18 -5.26 -3.51
CA CYS A 136 -7.72 -3.98 -3.01
C CYS A 136 -6.45 -4.20 -2.16
N ASP A 137 -5.43 -3.38 -2.38
CA ASP A 137 -4.24 -3.33 -1.54
C ASP A 137 -4.49 -2.46 -0.31
N GLU A 138 -4.51 -3.07 0.88
CA GLU A 138 -4.79 -2.41 2.17
C GLU A 138 -3.81 -1.27 2.51
N SER A 139 -2.62 -1.23 1.89
CA SER A 139 -1.61 -0.21 2.18
C SER A 139 -1.72 1.01 1.28
N SER A 140 -2.22 0.86 0.05
CA SER A 140 -2.35 1.95 -0.91
C SER A 140 -3.79 2.32 -1.26
N GLY A 141 -4.74 1.42 -1.04
CA GLY A 141 -6.13 1.54 -1.50
C GLY A 141 -6.31 1.29 -2.99
N ASP A 142 -5.25 0.86 -3.70
CA ASP A 142 -5.32 0.61 -5.14
C ASP A 142 -5.76 -0.82 -5.44
N CYS A 143 -6.46 -1.00 -6.57
CA CYS A 143 -6.76 -2.33 -7.09
C CYS A 143 -5.51 -2.95 -7.73
N VAL A 144 -5.15 -4.15 -7.27
CA VAL A 144 -4.06 -4.96 -7.80
C VAL A 144 -4.58 -6.32 -8.26
N VAL A 145 -3.88 -6.94 -9.22
CA VAL A 145 -4.22 -8.29 -9.68
C VAL A 145 -3.56 -9.30 -8.75
N GLN A 146 -4.36 -10.14 -8.10
CA GLN A 146 -3.88 -11.32 -7.40
C GLN A 146 -3.86 -12.52 -8.37
N PRO A 147 -2.69 -13.14 -8.61
CA PRO A 147 -2.58 -14.27 -9.53
C PRO A 147 -3.40 -15.49 -9.09
N VAL A 148 -4.19 -16.05 -10.00
CA VAL A 148 -4.94 -17.31 -9.81
C VAL A 148 -4.74 -18.25 -10.99
N ASN A 149 -4.99 -19.54 -10.80
CA ASN A 149 -4.90 -20.55 -11.86
C ASN A 149 -3.54 -20.59 -12.57
N GLN A 150 -2.44 -20.27 -11.88
CA GLN A 150 -1.09 -20.22 -12.46
C GLN A 150 -0.74 -21.51 -13.24
N GLY A 151 -0.33 -21.34 -14.50
CA GLY A 151 -0.01 -22.43 -15.42
C GLY A 151 -1.21 -23.15 -16.04
N ALA A 152 -2.45 -22.79 -15.68
CA ALA A 152 -3.64 -23.28 -16.36
C ALA A 152 -3.73 -22.73 -17.78
N GLU A 153 -4.33 -23.51 -18.67
CA GLU A 153 -4.64 -23.07 -20.03
C GLU A 153 -5.66 -21.94 -19.99
N CYS A 154 -5.39 -20.90 -20.77
CA CYS A 154 -6.26 -19.76 -21.00
C CYS A 154 -6.20 -19.42 -22.49
N ASP A 155 -6.95 -18.41 -22.94
CA ASP A 155 -6.96 -17.94 -24.31
C ASP A 155 -7.08 -16.41 -24.26
N ASP A 156 -6.06 -15.71 -24.77
CA ASP A 156 -6.04 -14.24 -24.84
C ASP A 156 -6.55 -13.69 -26.18
N GLY A 157 -6.91 -14.57 -27.12
CA GLY A 157 -7.41 -14.24 -28.46
C GLY A 157 -6.32 -13.87 -29.48
N ASP A 158 -5.03 -13.94 -29.13
CA ASP A 158 -3.89 -13.71 -30.02
C ASP A 158 -3.26 -15.02 -30.55
N ASP A 159 -4.12 -15.91 -31.04
CA ASP A 159 -3.76 -17.16 -31.71
C ASP A 159 -2.89 -16.96 -32.97
N ALA A 160 -2.84 -15.73 -33.49
CA ALA A 160 -2.06 -15.41 -34.68
C ALA A 160 -0.55 -15.37 -34.36
N CYS A 161 -0.19 -14.81 -33.21
CA CYS A 161 1.20 -14.53 -32.86
C CYS A 161 1.71 -15.33 -31.65
N THR A 162 0.79 -15.94 -30.91
CA THR A 162 1.10 -16.76 -29.75
C THR A 162 0.40 -18.11 -29.80
N LEU A 163 0.92 -19.08 -29.05
CA LEU A 163 0.36 -20.42 -28.89
C LEU A 163 0.47 -20.87 -27.44
N SER A 164 -0.40 -21.80 -27.04
CA SER A 164 -0.36 -22.48 -25.74
C SER A 164 -0.39 -21.50 -24.55
N ASP A 165 -1.39 -20.64 -24.52
CA ASP A 165 -1.50 -19.58 -23.52
C ASP A 165 -1.71 -20.15 -22.13
N ARG A 166 -1.01 -19.55 -21.18
CA ARG A 166 -1.05 -19.94 -19.78
C ARG A 166 -1.13 -18.74 -18.88
N CYS A 167 -1.76 -18.94 -17.73
CA CYS A 167 -1.78 -17.94 -16.69
C CYS A 167 -0.38 -17.75 -16.09
N VAL A 168 0.16 -16.53 -16.22
CA VAL A 168 1.44 -16.08 -15.64
C VAL A 168 1.19 -14.72 -14.98
N ASP A 169 1.56 -14.62 -13.69
CA ASP A 169 1.41 -13.41 -12.86
C ASP A 169 0.06 -12.66 -13.01
N GLY A 170 -1.07 -13.39 -13.00
CA GLY A 170 -2.38 -12.76 -13.07
C GLY A 170 -2.94 -12.55 -14.48
N GLN A 171 -2.14 -12.79 -15.52
CA GLN A 171 -2.49 -12.52 -16.91
C GLN A 171 -2.44 -13.79 -17.75
N CYS A 172 -3.29 -13.86 -18.77
CA CYS A 172 -3.15 -14.87 -19.80
C CYS A 172 -2.05 -14.44 -20.75
N THR A 173 -0.99 -15.25 -20.85
CA THR A 173 0.14 -14.96 -21.73
C THR A 173 0.40 -16.14 -22.64
N GLY A 174 0.39 -15.90 -23.94
CA GLY A 174 0.78 -16.88 -24.95
C GLY A 174 2.29 -17.10 -25.09
N THR A 175 2.68 -18.28 -25.59
CA THR A 175 4.06 -18.55 -25.99
C THR A 175 4.28 -17.99 -27.40
N PRO A 176 5.25 -17.09 -27.62
CA PRO A 176 5.45 -16.50 -28.95
C PRO A 176 5.84 -17.56 -29.98
N VAL A 177 5.20 -17.52 -31.15
CA VAL A 177 5.49 -18.43 -32.27
C VAL A 177 6.80 -18.05 -32.97
N CYS A 178 7.09 -16.75 -33.04
CA CYS A 178 8.28 -16.22 -33.69
C CYS A 178 9.45 -16.11 -32.72
N ASP A 179 10.67 -16.14 -33.25
CA ASP A 179 11.85 -15.80 -32.47
C ASP A 179 11.81 -14.30 -32.15
N VAL A 180 11.46 -13.93 -30.92
CA VAL A 180 11.34 -12.52 -30.49
C VAL A 180 12.65 -11.73 -30.63
N GLU A 181 13.80 -12.40 -30.71
CA GLU A 181 15.09 -11.77 -30.93
C GLU A 181 15.36 -11.52 -32.42
N CYS A 182 14.86 -12.34 -33.33
CA CYS A 182 15.22 -12.27 -34.76
C CYS A 182 14.07 -11.89 -35.70
N GLU A 183 12.84 -12.02 -35.22
CA GLU A 183 11.62 -11.96 -35.99
C GLU A 183 10.55 -11.15 -35.25
N ARG A 184 9.56 -10.73 -36.01
CA ARG A 184 8.36 -10.08 -35.50
C ARG A 184 7.14 -10.73 -36.13
N CYS A 185 6.12 -10.99 -35.33
CA CYS A 185 4.84 -11.43 -35.87
C CYS A 185 4.08 -10.25 -36.50
N ASP A 186 3.61 -10.42 -37.73
CA ASP A 186 2.68 -9.51 -38.39
C ASP A 186 1.65 -10.34 -39.17
N GLY A 187 0.37 -10.15 -38.84
CA GLY A 187 -0.73 -10.89 -39.47
C GLY A 187 -0.61 -12.42 -39.38
N GLY A 188 0.01 -12.95 -38.33
CA GLY A 188 0.22 -14.39 -38.13
C GLY A 188 1.39 -15.00 -38.90
N ALA A 189 2.26 -14.16 -39.48
CA ALA A 189 3.51 -14.60 -40.11
C ALA A 189 4.72 -14.00 -39.39
N CYS A 190 5.78 -14.80 -39.24
CA CYS A 190 7.05 -14.31 -38.71
C CYS A 190 7.82 -13.59 -39.82
N ILE A 191 7.99 -12.28 -39.63
CA ILE A 191 8.79 -11.41 -40.50
C ILE A 191 10.19 -11.30 -39.92
N SER A 192 11.19 -11.63 -40.72
CA SER A 192 12.60 -11.46 -40.34
C SER A 192 12.94 -9.97 -40.19
N LEU A 193 13.59 -9.63 -39.07
CA LEU A 193 14.10 -8.28 -38.77
C LEU A 193 15.54 -8.08 -39.29
N CYS A 194 15.99 -8.93 -40.21
CA CYS A 194 17.34 -8.87 -40.74
C CYS A 194 17.62 -7.55 -41.48
N GLY A 195 18.71 -6.90 -41.06
CA GLY A 195 19.09 -5.56 -41.51
C GLY A 195 18.25 -4.42 -40.95
N ASN A 196 17.31 -4.70 -40.04
CA ASN A 196 16.51 -3.72 -39.33
C ASN A 196 16.64 -3.86 -37.78
N PRO A 197 17.84 -3.68 -37.22
CA PRO A 197 18.08 -3.81 -35.79
C PRO A 197 17.61 -2.63 -34.94
N PHE A 198 17.39 -1.43 -35.50
CA PHE A 198 17.09 -0.23 -34.72
C PHE A 198 15.58 0.01 -34.57
N ASP A 199 14.83 -0.03 -35.69
CA ASP A 199 13.40 0.28 -35.68
C ASP A 199 12.56 -0.94 -36.12
N VAL A 200 12.36 -1.84 -35.16
CA VAL A 200 11.56 -3.06 -35.34
C VAL A 200 10.06 -2.78 -35.46
N SER A 201 9.62 -1.52 -35.38
CA SER A 201 8.21 -1.15 -35.50
C SER A 201 7.72 -1.13 -36.95
N ASN A 202 8.62 -1.19 -37.93
CA ASN A 202 8.29 -1.30 -39.34
C ASN A 202 9.27 -2.23 -40.08
N ASP A 203 8.99 -2.57 -41.34
CA ASP A 203 9.86 -3.47 -42.12
C ASP A 203 10.89 -2.70 -42.96
N ARG A 204 11.11 -1.41 -42.71
CA ARG A 204 11.97 -0.57 -43.54
C ARG A 204 13.37 -0.51 -42.98
N VAL A 205 14.30 -1.13 -43.70
CA VAL A 205 15.73 -0.91 -43.52
C VAL A 205 16.08 0.55 -43.83
N SER A 206 16.68 1.24 -42.87
CA SER A 206 17.04 2.65 -42.92
C SER A 206 18.55 2.87 -42.76
N VAL A 207 19.00 4.12 -42.93
CA VAL A 207 20.40 4.49 -42.68
C VAL A 207 20.73 4.40 -41.18
N VAL A 208 19.72 4.52 -40.31
CA VAL A 208 19.89 4.42 -38.86
C VAL A 208 20.26 2.98 -38.46
N ASP A 209 19.68 2.00 -39.14
CA ASP A 209 20.02 0.58 -38.99
C ASP A 209 21.46 0.26 -39.33
N ALA A 210 21.95 0.83 -40.43
CA ALA A 210 23.34 0.68 -40.84
C ALA A 210 24.31 1.28 -39.82
N LEU A 211 23.97 2.46 -39.28
CA LEU A 211 24.75 3.10 -38.24
C LEU A 211 24.74 2.27 -36.94
N PHE A 212 23.59 1.72 -36.57
CA PHE A 212 23.47 0.85 -35.41
C PHE A 212 24.33 -0.41 -35.56
N ALA A 213 24.25 -1.10 -36.68
CA ALA A 213 25.08 -2.27 -36.97
C ALA A 213 26.58 -1.93 -36.97
N LEU A 214 26.97 -0.75 -37.48
CA LEU A 214 28.37 -0.30 -37.46
C LEU A 214 28.86 -0.05 -36.03
N ARG A 215 28.02 0.56 -35.18
CA ARG A 215 28.33 0.76 -33.76
C ARG A 215 28.46 -0.57 -33.02
N ALA A 216 27.58 -1.53 -33.33
CA ALA A 216 27.66 -2.87 -32.77
C ALA A 216 28.90 -3.64 -33.23
N ALA A 217 29.34 -3.48 -34.48
CA ALA A 217 30.59 -4.06 -34.98
C ALA A 217 31.86 -3.53 -34.27
N VAL A 218 31.79 -2.36 -33.65
CA VAL A 218 32.87 -1.79 -32.81
C VAL A 218 32.58 -1.92 -31.31
N GLU A 219 31.68 -2.84 -30.94
CA GLU A 219 31.31 -3.16 -29.55
C GLU A 219 30.74 -1.97 -28.74
N LEU A 220 30.23 -0.94 -29.42
CA LEU A 220 29.56 0.19 -28.77
C LEU A 220 28.08 -0.09 -28.47
N GLU A 221 27.52 -1.13 -29.09
CA GLU A 221 26.14 -1.59 -28.93
C GLU A 221 26.10 -3.12 -29.09
N THR A 222 25.04 -3.77 -28.63
CA THR A 222 24.83 -5.21 -28.87
C THR A 222 23.81 -5.40 -29.99
N CYS A 223 24.14 -6.25 -30.97
CA CYS A 223 23.18 -6.66 -31.98
C CYS A 223 23.22 -8.18 -32.20
N PRO A 224 22.06 -8.88 -32.16
CA PRO A 224 21.96 -10.27 -32.55
C PRO A 224 22.48 -10.50 -33.97
N LEU A 225 23.23 -11.59 -34.18
CA LEU A 225 23.74 -11.93 -35.51
C LEU A 225 22.60 -12.14 -36.52
N CYS A 226 21.48 -12.74 -36.12
CA CYS A 226 20.32 -12.90 -36.99
C CYS A 226 19.72 -11.57 -37.51
N ARG A 227 19.98 -10.44 -36.82
CA ARG A 227 19.55 -9.10 -37.25
C ARG A 227 20.65 -8.35 -37.98
N CYS A 228 21.89 -8.41 -37.50
CA CYS A 228 22.96 -7.56 -38.02
C CYS A 228 23.98 -8.26 -38.91
N ASP A 229 24.13 -9.60 -38.86
CA ASP A 229 24.95 -10.34 -39.83
C ASP A 229 24.12 -10.58 -41.09
N VAL A 230 24.04 -9.54 -41.93
CA VAL A 230 23.26 -9.59 -43.17
C VAL A 230 24.01 -10.30 -44.30
N ASN A 231 25.28 -10.64 -44.08
CA ASN A 231 26.14 -11.28 -45.06
C ASN A 231 26.28 -12.80 -44.82
N GLY A 232 25.95 -13.27 -43.61
CA GLY A 232 25.88 -14.67 -43.21
C GLY A 232 27.23 -15.32 -42.89
N ASP A 233 28.27 -14.54 -42.62
CA ASP A 233 29.61 -15.07 -42.30
C ASP A 233 29.81 -15.42 -40.82
N GLY A 234 28.79 -15.18 -39.99
CA GLY A 234 28.78 -15.46 -38.56
C GLY A 234 29.52 -14.42 -37.72
N VAL A 235 29.92 -13.28 -38.31
CA VAL A 235 30.56 -12.18 -37.59
C VAL A 235 29.90 -10.85 -37.91
N LEU A 236 29.79 -9.97 -36.91
CA LEU A 236 29.30 -8.62 -37.14
C LEU A 236 30.45 -7.69 -37.52
N GLY A 237 30.49 -7.23 -38.76
CA GLY A 237 31.54 -6.37 -39.28
C GLY A 237 31.05 -5.11 -40.01
N SER A 238 32.00 -4.30 -40.48
CA SER A 238 31.69 -3.13 -41.32
C SER A 238 31.05 -3.52 -42.65
N THR A 239 31.29 -4.75 -43.13
CA THR A 239 30.68 -5.30 -44.35
C THR A 239 29.17 -5.37 -44.20
N ASP A 240 28.67 -5.76 -43.02
CA ASP A 240 27.25 -5.86 -42.76
C ASP A 240 26.58 -4.50 -42.74
N ALA A 241 27.16 -3.56 -41.97
CA ALA A 241 26.68 -2.18 -41.93
C ALA A 241 26.62 -1.55 -43.34
N LEU A 242 27.62 -1.83 -44.19
CA LEU A 242 27.64 -1.33 -45.56
C LEU A 242 26.53 -1.94 -46.42
N ARG A 243 26.23 -3.24 -46.28
CA ARG A 243 25.12 -3.90 -46.99
C ARG A 243 23.76 -3.39 -46.51
N ILE A 244 23.60 -3.15 -45.21
CA ILE A 244 22.41 -2.49 -44.66
C ILE A 244 22.23 -1.11 -45.27
N LEU A 245 23.32 -0.32 -45.33
CA LEU A 245 23.30 1.02 -45.95
C LEU A 245 22.90 0.95 -47.42
N TRP A 246 23.46 0.00 -48.17
CA TRP A 246 23.11 -0.23 -49.58
C TRP A 246 21.61 -0.52 -49.74
N LYS A 247 21.03 -1.37 -48.88
CA LYS A 247 19.59 -1.63 -48.88
C LYS A 247 18.78 -0.37 -48.56
N ALA A 248 19.19 0.40 -47.57
CA ALA A 248 18.53 1.65 -47.17
C ALA A 248 18.50 2.70 -48.29
N VAL A 249 19.56 2.76 -49.11
CA VAL A 249 19.63 3.65 -50.29
C VAL A 249 19.08 3.02 -51.57
N ARG A 250 18.36 1.88 -51.45
CA ARG A 250 17.73 1.13 -52.55
C ARG A 250 18.71 0.59 -53.61
N LEU A 251 19.95 0.35 -53.23
CA LEU A 251 20.86 -0.44 -54.07
C LEU A 251 20.47 -1.93 -54.00
N PRO A 252 20.61 -2.67 -55.11
CA PRO A 252 20.29 -4.09 -55.15
C PRO A 252 21.30 -4.88 -54.33
N VAL A 253 20.86 -5.37 -53.19
CA VAL A 253 21.63 -6.23 -52.30
C VAL A 253 20.71 -7.28 -51.70
N ASP A 254 21.20 -8.51 -51.68
CA ASP A 254 20.54 -9.62 -51.02
C ASP A 254 21.09 -9.75 -49.60
N PHE A 255 20.26 -10.11 -48.64
CA PHE A 255 20.71 -10.45 -47.29
C PHE A 255 20.75 -11.98 -47.15
N LEU A 256 21.80 -12.49 -46.53
CA LEU A 256 22.04 -13.92 -46.29
C LEU A 256 21.98 -14.19 -44.78
N CYS A 257 20.87 -13.80 -44.18
CA CYS A 257 20.74 -13.75 -42.73
C CYS A 257 20.80 -15.15 -42.11
N PRO A 258 21.51 -15.30 -40.97
CA PRO A 258 21.46 -16.51 -40.17
C PRO A 258 20.01 -16.83 -39.79
N GLN A 259 19.63 -18.10 -39.90
CA GLN A 259 18.32 -18.55 -39.43
C GLN A 259 18.29 -18.57 -37.89
N PRO A 260 17.18 -18.16 -37.25
CA PRO A 260 17.00 -18.34 -35.81
C PRO A 260 17.11 -19.84 -35.47
N GLY A 261 18.08 -20.21 -34.63
CA GLY A 261 18.34 -21.60 -34.25
C GLY A 261 19.60 -22.25 -34.85
N GLY A 262 20.35 -21.55 -35.70
CA GLY A 262 21.69 -22.00 -36.11
C GLY A 262 22.70 -21.84 -34.96
N THR A 263 23.07 -22.93 -34.30
CA THR A 263 24.18 -22.98 -33.35
C THR A 263 25.52 -22.78 -34.08
N THR A 264 25.86 -21.54 -34.43
CA THR A 264 27.22 -21.19 -34.86
C THR A 264 28.11 -21.11 -33.63
N THR A 265 28.73 -22.24 -33.33
CA THR A 265 29.82 -22.34 -32.35
C THR A 265 30.91 -21.35 -32.76
N THR A 266 31.06 -20.27 -31.99
CA THR A 266 32.12 -19.26 -32.16
C THR A 266 33.48 -19.96 -32.06
N THR A 267 34.10 -20.27 -33.20
CA THR A 267 35.53 -20.58 -33.23
C THR A 267 36.25 -19.25 -33.33
N ILE A 268 36.69 -18.74 -32.20
CA ILE A 268 37.58 -17.58 -32.12
C ILE A 268 38.90 -17.96 -32.80
N ALA A 269 39.05 -17.66 -34.07
CA ALA A 269 40.34 -17.71 -34.75
C ALA A 269 41.11 -16.43 -34.37
N SER A 270 41.80 -16.48 -33.23
CA SER A 270 42.76 -15.45 -32.82
C SER A 270 43.94 -15.42 -33.80
N THR A 271 43.85 -14.61 -34.84
CA THR A 271 45.01 -14.24 -35.67
C THR A 271 45.81 -13.15 -34.96
N THR A 272 46.71 -13.58 -34.08
CA THR A 272 47.76 -12.71 -33.55
C THR A 272 48.72 -12.33 -34.66
N THR A 273 48.52 -11.16 -35.26
CA THR A 273 49.46 -10.57 -36.21
C THR A 273 50.64 -9.99 -35.41
N SER A 274 51.70 -10.79 -35.27
CA SER A 274 52.99 -10.37 -34.72
C SER A 274 53.68 -9.38 -35.67
N LEU A 275 53.73 -8.10 -35.30
CA LEU A 275 54.61 -7.12 -35.95
C LEU A 275 56.09 -7.46 -35.71
N PRO A 276 56.97 -7.43 -36.74
CA PRO A 276 58.40 -7.58 -36.52
C PRO A 276 59.01 -6.31 -35.90
N ALA A 277 59.91 -6.51 -34.93
CA ALA A 277 60.63 -5.46 -34.21
C ALA A 277 61.59 -4.66 -35.13
N PRO A 278 61.84 -3.37 -34.84
CA PRO A 278 62.79 -2.57 -35.62
C PRO A 278 64.24 -2.95 -35.29
N SER A 279 65.02 -3.27 -36.32
CA SER A 279 66.46 -3.48 -36.23
C SER A 279 67.18 -2.15 -35.99
N THR A 280 67.82 -2.00 -34.82
CA THR A 280 68.76 -0.92 -34.54
C THR A 280 70.15 -1.28 -35.10
N THR A 281 70.52 -0.70 -36.24
CA THR A 281 71.91 -0.63 -36.67
C THR A 281 72.64 0.44 -35.85
N LEU A 282 73.55 0.00 -34.98
CA LEU A 282 74.52 0.84 -34.28
C LEU A 282 75.66 1.16 -35.26
N LEU A 283 75.91 2.44 -35.52
CA LEU A 283 77.15 2.89 -36.17
C LEU A 283 78.31 2.84 -35.17
N ASP A 284 79.40 2.20 -35.57
CA ASP A 284 80.78 2.59 -35.27
C ASP A 284 81.59 2.45 -36.57
#